data_AF-A0A2U1LNZ4-F1
#
_entry.id   AF-A0A2U1LNZ4-F1
#
_cell.length_a   1.000
_cell.length_b   1.000
_cell.length_c   1.000
_cell.angle_alpha   90.00
_cell.angle_beta   90.00
_cell.angle_gamma   90.00
#
_symmetry.space_group_name_H-M   'P 1'
#
loop_
_entity.id
_entity.type
_entity.pdbx_description
1 polymer ?
#
loop_
_entity_poly.entity_id
_entity_poly.type
_entity_poly.pdbx_seq_one_letter_code
_entity_poly.pdbx_strand_id
1 'polypeptide(L)'
;MSSNWCSIVRELHLLKDKGFDFKSHCKKRVGNGKDTRFWHDRWFGDKPLSVNFPRLFALELNKDVSVAVKMDTLVNHSFRRSVRDGLEQQLLVELSTLLESVSLSNSQDRWICDLTGDGVFRVKEPMY
;
A
#
# COMPACT_ATOMS: atom_id res chain seq x y z
N MET A 1 7.50 10.37 32.86
CA MET A 1 6.87 11.28 31.87
C MET A 1 6.32 10.43 30.74
N SER A 2 5.01 10.17 30.70
CA SER A 2 4.39 9.54 29.53
C SER A 2 4.29 10.61 28.44
N SER A 3 5.05 10.46 27.36
CA SER A 3 4.90 11.36 26.23
C SER A 3 3.48 11.21 25.66
N ASN A 4 2.92 12.29 25.11
CA ASN A 4 1.62 12.26 24.44
C ASN A 4 1.56 11.15 23.36
N TRP A 5 2.70 10.84 22.76
CA TRP A 5 2.86 9.73 21.82
C TRP A 5 2.62 8.36 22.43
N CYS A 6 3.12 8.08 23.64
CA CYS A 6 2.88 6.80 24.31
C CYS A 6 1.38 6.57 24.58
N SER A 7 0.63 7.61 24.90
CA SER A 7 -0.82 7.54 25.08
C SER A 7 -1.54 7.26 23.76
N ILE A 8 -1.14 7.94 22.67
CA ILE A 8 -1.71 7.69 21.34
C ILE A 8 -1.44 6.25 20.88
N VAL A 9 -0.21 5.76 21.02
CA VAL A 9 0.15 4.39 20.64
C VAL A 9 -0.60 3.36 21.47
N ARG A 10 -0.78 3.61 22.78
CA ARG A 10 -1.59 2.75 23.64
C ARG A 10 -3.04 2.70 23.17
N GLU A 11 -3.63 3.84 22.84
CA GLU A 11 -5.00 3.91 22.35
C GLU A 11 -5.17 3.18 21.01
N LEU A 12 -4.19 3.29 20.10
CA LEU A 12 -4.17 2.53 18.85
C LEU A 12 -4.15 1.02 19.09
N HIS A 13 -3.38 0.54 20.07
CA HIS A 13 -3.40 -0.88 20.45
C HIS A 13 -4.76 -1.30 21.02
N LEU A 14 -5.35 -0.49 21.91
CA LEU A 14 -6.67 -0.77 22.47
C LEU A 14 -7.77 -0.81 21.40
N LEU A 15 -7.72 0.08 20.41
CA LEU A 15 -8.63 0.06 19.27
C LEU A 15 -8.44 -1.19 18.42
N LYS A 16 -7.20 -1.61 18.20
CA LYS A 16 -6.90 -2.85 17.48
C LYS A 16 -7.45 -4.08 18.21
N ASP A 17 -7.31 -4.15 19.52
CA ASP A 17 -7.87 -5.23 20.35
C ASP A 17 -9.40 -5.27 20.30
N LYS A 18 -10.04 -4.10 20.10
CA LYS A 18 -11.48 -3.95 19.88
C LYS A 18 -11.92 -4.18 18.43
N GLY A 19 -11.00 -4.62 17.55
CA GLY A 19 -11.29 -4.96 16.16
C GLY A 19 -11.16 -3.80 15.17
N PHE A 20 -10.73 -2.62 15.61
CA PHE A 20 -10.47 -1.47 14.74
C PHE A 20 -8.98 -1.32 14.44
N ASP A 21 -8.52 -1.91 13.33
CA ASP A 21 -7.14 -1.75 12.88
C ASP A 21 -6.99 -0.47 12.04
N PHE A 22 -6.57 0.62 12.68
CA PHE A 22 -6.31 1.91 12.03
C PHE A 22 -5.44 1.78 10.77
N LYS A 23 -4.44 0.89 10.78
CA LYS A 23 -3.54 0.69 9.64
C LYS A 23 -4.30 0.13 8.43
N SER A 24 -5.31 -0.70 8.67
CA SER A 24 -6.17 -1.27 7.62
C SER A 24 -7.09 -0.24 6.95
N HIS A 25 -7.26 0.95 7.54
CA HIS A 25 -8.01 2.08 6.98
C HIS A 25 -7.13 3.07 6.21
N CYS A 26 -5.81 2.91 6.27
CA CYS A 26 -4.85 3.77 5.59
C CYS A 26 -4.29 3.13 4.32
N LYS A 27 -4.19 3.89 3.24
CA LYS A 27 -3.52 3.51 1.99
C LYS A 27 -2.51 4.59 1.59
N LYS A 28 -1.52 4.21 0.79
CA LYS A 28 -0.56 5.14 0.21
C LYS A 28 -1.10 5.66 -1.11
N ARG A 29 -1.15 6.97 -1.27
CA ARG A 29 -1.27 7.61 -2.57
C ARG A 29 0.12 7.92 -3.08
N VAL A 30 0.51 7.23 -4.14
CA VAL A 30 1.82 7.38 -4.76
C VAL A 30 1.91 8.74 -5.46
N GLY A 31 2.98 9.47 -5.15
CA GLY A 31 3.46 10.61 -5.89
C GLY A 31 4.71 10.20 -6.65
N ASN A 32 5.88 10.43 -6.05
CA ASN A 32 7.19 10.08 -6.61
C ASN A 32 7.62 8.63 -6.33
N GLY A 33 6.89 7.90 -5.47
CA GLY A 33 7.10 6.48 -5.19
C GLY A 33 8.30 6.15 -4.31
N LYS A 34 9.01 7.15 -3.75
CA LYS A 34 10.23 6.93 -2.96
C LYS A 34 9.93 6.39 -1.56
N ASP A 35 8.80 6.78 -0.98
CA ASP A 35 8.40 6.44 0.40
C ASP A 35 7.27 5.40 0.44
N THR A 36 7.13 4.65 -0.64
CA THR A 36 6.12 3.60 -0.80
C THR A 36 6.81 2.32 -1.24
N ARG A 37 6.64 1.24 -0.46
CA ARG A 37 7.17 -0.08 -0.77
C ARG A 37 6.24 -0.78 -1.75
N PHE A 38 6.80 -1.22 -2.87
CA PHE A 38 6.06 -1.80 -3.98
C PHE A 38 5.22 -3.01 -3.56
N TRP A 39 5.79 -3.92 -2.78
CA TRP A 39 5.11 -5.17 -2.42
C TRP A 39 4.22 -5.05 -1.17
N HIS A 40 4.66 -4.27 -0.19
CA HIS A 40 4.13 -4.31 1.17
C HIS A 40 3.09 -3.24 1.48
N ASP A 41 3.18 -2.08 0.83
CA ASP A 41 2.24 -1.01 1.10
C ASP A 41 0.99 -1.18 0.22
N ARG A 42 -0.16 -0.77 0.76
CA ARG A 42 -1.40 -0.70 -0.01
C ARG A 42 -1.42 0.60 -0.78
N TRP A 43 -0.82 0.57 -1.96
CA TRP A 43 -0.71 1.74 -2.83
C TRP A 43 -1.42 1.55 -4.18
N PHE A 44 -1.74 0.31 -4.51
CA PHE A 44 -2.48 -0.08 -5.70
C PHE A 44 -3.63 -1.03 -5.29
N GLY A 45 -4.87 -0.60 -5.49
CA GLY A 45 -6.07 -1.32 -5.04
C GLY A 45 -6.22 -1.41 -3.51
N ASP A 46 -6.97 -2.42 -3.05
CA ASP A 46 -7.38 -2.56 -1.64
C ASP A 46 -6.48 -3.46 -0.79
N LYS A 47 -5.51 -4.13 -1.42
CA LYS A 47 -4.57 -5.04 -0.75
C LYS A 47 -3.15 -4.82 -1.28
N PRO A 48 -2.11 -5.08 -0.48
CA PRO A 48 -0.73 -5.06 -0.97
C PRO A 48 -0.52 -6.03 -2.15
N LEU A 49 0.36 -5.65 -3.08
CA LEU A 49 0.67 -6.50 -4.23
C LEU A 49 1.27 -7.85 -3.82
N SER A 50 1.92 -7.95 -2.65
CA SER A 50 2.40 -9.23 -2.11
C SER A 50 1.29 -10.24 -1.80
N VAL A 51 0.08 -9.75 -1.53
CA VAL A 51 -1.11 -10.58 -1.25
C VAL A 51 -1.81 -10.98 -2.55
N ASN A 52 -1.88 -10.07 -3.52
CA ASN A 52 -2.51 -10.34 -4.82
C ASN A 52 -1.63 -11.22 -5.71
N PHE A 53 -0.31 -11.05 -5.64
CA PHE A 53 0.68 -11.75 -6.48
C PHE A 53 1.72 -12.51 -5.64
N PRO A 54 1.33 -13.46 -4.77
CA PRO A 54 2.24 -14.11 -3.83
C PRO A 54 3.36 -14.90 -4.53
N ARG A 55 3.09 -15.43 -5.73
CA ARG A 55 4.08 -16.15 -6.55
C ARG A 55 5.18 -15.23 -7.08
N LEU A 56 4.80 -14.07 -7.63
CA LEU A 56 5.78 -13.07 -8.09
C LEU A 56 6.53 -12.47 -6.92
N PHE A 57 5.84 -12.17 -5.82
CA PHE A 57 6.47 -11.72 -4.59
C PHE A 57 7.53 -12.72 -4.11
N ALA A 58 7.27 -14.03 -4.16
CA ALA A 58 8.26 -15.05 -3.77
C ALA A 58 9.52 -15.06 -4.65
N LEU A 59 9.49 -14.46 -5.84
CA LEU A 59 10.64 -14.33 -6.73
C LEU A 59 11.45 -13.07 -6.46
N GLU A 60 10.86 -12.03 -5.90
CA GLU A 60 11.55 -10.78 -5.57
C GLU A 60 12.75 -11.00 -4.64
N LEU A 61 13.91 -10.45 -5.00
CA LEU A 61 15.08 -10.42 -4.11
C LEU A 61 14.97 -9.29 -3.08
N ASN A 62 14.53 -8.10 -3.52
CA ASN A 62 14.37 -6.95 -2.65
C ASN A 62 12.90 -6.73 -2.32
N LYS A 63 12.41 -7.33 -1.23
CA LYS A 63 11.00 -7.25 -0.83
C LYS A 63 10.55 -5.84 -0.45
N ASP A 64 11.49 -5.01 0.00
CA ASP A 64 11.25 -3.62 0.40
C ASP A 64 11.55 -2.61 -0.72
N VAL A 65 11.71 -3.06 -1.96
CA VAL A 65 11.92 -2.18 -3.12
C VAL A 65 10.82 -1.11 -3.19
N SER A 66 11.23 0.14 -3.41
CA SER A 66 10.29 1.25 -3.54
C SER A 66 9.58 1.24 -4.90
N VAL A 67 8.41 1.86 -4.96
CA VAL A 67 7.67 2.02 -6.22
C VAL A 67 8.51 2.79 -7.23
N ALA A 68 9.23 3.83 -6.81
CA ALA A 68 10.11 4.62 -7.68
C ALA A 68 11.13 3.74 -8.42
N VAL A 69 11.87 2.90 -7.67
CA VAL A 69 12.90 2.03 -8.25
C VAL A 69 12.28 0.94 -9.11
N LYS A 70 11.12 0.41 -8.69
CA LYS A 70 10.47 -0.69 -9.38
C LYS A 70 9.84 -0.27 -10.72
N MET A 71 9.36 0.96 -10.80
CA MET A 71 8.74 1.54 -12.00
C MET A 71 9.77 2.10 -12.99
N ASP A 72 10.99 2.40 -12.54
CA ASP A 72 12.09 2.87 -13.40
C ASP A 72 12.75 1.74 -14.22
N THR A 73 12.50 0.49 -13.84
CA THR A 73 13.08 -0.70 -14.46
C THR A 73 12.00 -1.72 -14.83
N LEU A 74 12.38 -2.80 -15.52
CA LEU A 74 11.45 -3.91 -15.74
C LEU A 74 11.07 -4.57 -14.41
N VAL A 75 9.77 -4.84 -14.24
CA VAL A 75 9.20 -5.38 -12.99
C VAL A 75 9.84 -6.70 -12.57
N ASN A 76 10.35 -7.51 -13.51
CA ASN A 76 11.00 -8.78 -13.21
C ASN A 76 12.52 -8.68 -12.99
N HIS A 77 13.13 -7.51 -13.16
CA HIS A 77 14.59 -7.34 -13.14
C HIS A 77 15.23 -7.74 -11.80
N SER A 78 14.55 -7.48 -10.69
CA SER A 78 15.03 -7.83 -9.34
C SER A 78 14.57 -9.22 -8.87
N PHE A 79 14.03 -10.06 -9.76
CA PHE A 79 13.66 -11.42 -9.40
C PHE A 79 14.90 -12.32 -9.33
N ARG A 80 14.90 -13.25 -8.36
CA ARG A 80 15.97 -14.22 -8.13
C ARG A 80 16.19 -15.21 -9.27
N ARG A 81 15.22 -15.31 -10.18
CA ARG A 81 15.24 -16.10 -11.41
C ARG A 81 14.23 -15.54 -12.40
N SER A 82 14.36 -15.92 -13.66
CA SER A 82 13.33 -15.65 -14.66
C SER A 82 11.99 -16.29 -14.28
N VAL A 83 10.93 -15.58 -14.65
CA VAL A 83 9.54 -16.04 -14.55
C VAL A 83 9.37 -17.26 -15.46
N ARG A 84 8.75 -18.32 -14.93
CA ARG A 84 8.47 -19.53 -15.72
C ARG A 84 7.24 -19.32 -16.58
N ASP A 85 7.14 -20.13 -17.63
CA ASP A 85 5.96 -20.12 -18.50
C ASP A 85 4.69 -20.58 -17.75
N GLY A 86 3.53 -20.34 -18.35
CA GLY A 86 2.22 -20.64 -17.78
C GLY A 86 1.76 -19.61 -16.74
N LEU A 87 1.40 -20.06 -15.54
CA LEU A 87 0.74 -19.21 -14.54
C LEU A 87 1.61 -18.03 -14.07
N GLU A 88 2.91 -18.23 -13.88
CA GLU A 88 3.82 -17.15 -13.46
C GLU A 88 3.87 -16.04 -14.52
N GLN A 89 3.91 -16.42 -15.81
CA GLN A 89 3.89 -15.47 -16.94
C GLN A 89 2.56 -14.71 -17.03
N GLN A 90 1.42 -15.39 -16.86
CA GLN A 90 0.11 -14.75 -16.86
C GLN A 90 0.00 -13.68 -15.75
N LEU A 91 0.46 -14.02 -14.54
CA LEU A 91 0.49 -13.07 -13.42
C LEU A 91 1.41 -11.88 -13.69
N LEU A 92 2.54 -12.11 -14.38
CA LEU A 92 3.45 -11.02 -14.74
C LEU A 92 2.82 -10.06 -15.76
N VAL A 93 2.12 -10.60 -16.75
CA VAL A 93 1.40 -9.79 -17.75
C VAL A 93 0.31 -8.97 -17.06
N GLU A 94 -0.51 -9.60 -16.21
CA GLU A 94 -1.53 -8.92 -15.43
C GLU A 94 -0.93 -7.78 -14.59
N LEU A 95 0.13 -8.05 -13.83
CA LEU A 95 0.81 -7.04 -13.05
C LEU A 95 1.34 -5.89 -13.92
N SER A 96 1.91 -6.20 -15.09
CA SER A 96 2.46 -5.19 -16.00
C SER A 96 1.35 -4.28 -16.54
N THR A 97 0.22 -4.84 -16.99
CA THR A 97 -0.95 -4.08 -17.45
C THR A 97 -1.52 -3.18 -16.34
N LEU A 98 -1.54 -3.65 -15.10
CA LEU A 98 -1.97 -2.82 -13.97
C LEU A 98 -1.04 -1.62 -13.77
N LEU A 99 0.27 -1.82 -13.91
CA LEU A 99 1.27 -0.76 -13.72
C LEU A 99 1.31 0.24 -14.88
N GLU A 100 0.90 -0.13 -16.09
CA GLU A 100 0.76 0.81 -17.23
C GLU A 100 -0.22 1.96 -16.92
N SER A 101 -1.22 1.70 -16.06
CA SER A 101 -2.17 2.73 -15.62
C SER A 101 -1.60 3.71 -14.58
N VAL A 102 -0.42 3.43 -14.03
CA VAL A 102 0.20 4.20 -12.96
C VAL A 102 1.21 5.19 -13.54
N SER A 103 0.99 6.48 -13.30
CA SER A 103 1.98 7.52 -13.58
C SER A 103 2.51 8.12 -12.28
N LEU A 104 3.85 8.15 -12.16
CA LEU A 104 4.51 8.83 -11.05
C LEU A 104 4.52 10.34 -11.30
N SER A 105 4.44 11.12 -10.23
CA SER A 105 4.53 12.58 -10.26
C SER A 105 5.70 13.08 -9.43
N ASN A 106 6.06 14.35 -9.56
CA ASN A 106 7.14 14.93 -8.76
C ASN A 106 6.72 15.26 -7.31
N SER A 107 5.49 14.95 -6.91
CA SER A 107 4.98 15.19 -5.56
C SER A 107 5.41 14.09 -4.59
N GLN A 108 5.46 14.38 -3.28
CA GLN A 108 5.75 13.35 -2.28
C GLN A 108 4.59 12.36 -2.13
N ASP A 109 4.91 11.13 -1.74
CA ASP A 109 3.93 10.12 -1.40
C ASP A 109 3.15 10.54 -0.14
N ARG A 110 1.85 10.21 -0.11
CA ARG A 110 0.97 10.61 1.00
C ARG A 110 0.19 9.45 1.56
N TRP A 111 -0.07 9.49 2.86
CA TRP A 111 -1.04 8.60 3.49
C TRP A 111 -2.45 9.17 3.28
N ILE A 112 -3.38 8.30 2.88
CA ILE A 112 -4.81 8.58 2.86
C ILE A 112 -5.46 7.57 3.80
N CYS A 113 -6.06 8.06 4.88
CA CYS A 113 -6.81 7.23 5.81
C CYS A 113 -8.28 7.59 5.67
N ASP A 114 -9.08 6.62 5.24
CA ASP A 114 -10.53 6.77 5.21
C ASP A 114 -11.09 6.19 6.52
N LEU A 115 -11.22 7.08 7.50
CA LEU A 115 -11.71 6.75 8.84
C LEU A 115 -13.24 6.82 8.93
N THR A 116 -13.89 7.13 7.81
CA THR A 116 -15.34 7.11 7.67
C THR A 116 -15.77 5.68 7.47
N GLY A 117 -16.07 4.96 8.55
CA GLY A 117 -16.59 3.59 8.48
C GLY A 117 -17.94 3.47 7.74
N ASP A 118 -18.56 4.60 7.39
CA ASP A 118 -19.91 4.73 6.87
C ASP A 118 -20.15 6.03 6.07
N GLY A 119 -19.13 6.85 5.82
CA GLY A 119 -19.21 7.99 4.88
C GLY A 119 -20.18 9.12 5.24
N VAL A 120 -20.70 9.21 6.48
CA VAL A 120 -21.65 10.27 6.87
C VAL A 120 -21.20 10.99 8.13
N PHE A 121 -20.54 12.14 7.97
CA PHE A 121 -20.46 13.13 9.05
C PHE A 121 -21.69 14.04 8.96
N ARG A 122 -22.68 13.81 9.82
CA ARG A 122 -23.79 14.75 10.05
C ARG A 122 -23.40 15.69 11.18
N VAL A 123 -22.96 16.90 10.83
CA VAL A 123 -22.90 18.01 11.79
C VAL A 123 -24.35 18.42 12.07
N LYS A 124 -24.78 18.40 13.34
CA LYS A 124 -26.05 19.02 13.72
C LYS A 124 -25.88 20.53 13.56
N GLU A 125 -26.61 21.12 12.62
CA GLU A 125 -26.75 22.58 12.57
C GLU A 125 -27.46 23.05 13.85
N PRO A 126 -26.97 24.11 14.51
CA PRO A 126 -27.68 24.70 15.63
C PRO A 126 -28.97 25.37 15.11
N MET A 127 -30.11 24.95 15.65
CA MET A 127 -31.37 25.67 15.45
C MET A 127 -31.29 27.01 16.18
N TYR A 128 -31.42 28.10 15.43
CA TYR A 128 -31.69 29.44 15.98
C TYR A 128 -33.18 29.61 16.26
#